data_AF-A0A397JFE7-F1
#
_entry.id   AF-A0A397JFE7-F1
#
_cell.length_a   1.000
_cell.length_b   1.000
_cell.length_c   1.000
_cell.angle_alpha   90.00
_cell.angle_beta   90.00
_cell.angle_gamma   90.00
#
_symmetry.space_group_name_H-M   'P 1'
#
loop_
_entity.id
_entity.type
_entity.pdbx_description
1 polymer ?
#
loop_
_entity_poly.entity_id
_entity_poly.type
_entity_poly.pdbx_seq_one_letter_code
_entity_poly.pdbx_strand_id
1 'polypeptide(L)'
;MYEIVTAQRPFADQAHDTYLMIDICNGVRPKVPDFILNWIPEWYLDLMYRCWNDDPSERPTADELSDLFYEISDKLINYIMDDDVMQQLEIADENQKKYIKISKARII
;
A
#
# COMPACT_ATOMS: atom_id res chain seq x y z
N MET A 1 -4.18 -5.52 -1.10
CA MET A 1 -3.41 -4.33 -0.66
C MET A 1 -2.98 -3.49 -1.86
N TYR A 2 -2.10 -3.99 -2.75
CA TYR A 2 -1.66 -3.23 -3.94
C TYR A 2 -2.79 -2.65 -4.79
N GLU A 3 -3.76 -3.47 -5.21
CA GLU A 3 -4.86 -3.01 -6.08
C GLU A 3 -5.72 -1.93 -5.40
N ILE A 4 -5.87 -1.99 -4.08
CA ILE A 4 -6.63 -1.00 -3.31
C ILE A 4 -5.94 0.36 -3.37
N VAL A 5 -4.63 0.41 -3.11
CA VAL A 5 -3.88 1.68 -3.03
C VAL A 5 -3.49 2.24 -4.40
N THR A 6 -3.34 1.39 -5.41
CA THR A 6 -2.98 1.82 -6.77
C THR A 6 -4.17 2.02 -7.69
N ALA A 7 -5.34 1.45 -7.35
CA ALA A 7 -6.47 1.28 -8.26
C ALA A 7 -6.10 0.59 -9.59
N GLN A 8 -5.03 -0.22 -9.58
CA GLN A 8 -4.50 -0.92 -10.75
C GLN A 8 -4.38 -2.40 -10.46
N ARG A 9 -4.63 -3.22 -11.49
CA ARG A 9 -4.33 -4.65 -11.41
C ARG A 9 -2.81 -4.84 -11.28
N PRO A 10 -2.35 -5.75 -10.41
CA PRO A 10 -0.97 -6.22 -10.44
C PRO A 10 -0.59 -6.65 -11.85
N PHE A 11 0.58 -6.22 -12.34
CA PHE A 11 1.10 -6.59 -13.67
C PHE A 11 0.19 -6.21 -14.86
N ALA A 12 -0.57 -5.12 -14.74
CA ALA A 12 -1.50 -4.67 -15.78
C ALA A 12 -0.85 -4.38 -17.16
N ASP A 13 0.47 -4.19 -17.20
CA ASP A 13 1.28 -3.95 -18.39
C ASP A 13 1.86 -5.23 -19.01
N GLN A 14 1.59 -6.40 -18.44
CA GLN A 14 2.14 -7.69 -18.86
C GLN A 14 1.03 -8.69 -19.20
N ALA A 15 1.35 -9.68 -20.05
CA ALA A 15 0.45 -10.78 -20.32
C ALA A 15 0.37 -11.71 -19.11
N HIS A 16 -0.85 -12.11 -18.72
CA HIS A 16 -1.06 -13.06 -17.62
C HIS A 16 -0.90 -14.50 -18.11
N ASP A 17 0.33 -14.88 -18.42
CA ASP A 17 0.69 -16.19 -18.99
C ASP A 17 1.63 -16.98 -18.07
N THR A 18 2.12 -18.12 -18.57
CA THR A 18 3.03 -18.99 -17.82
C THR A 18 4.38 -18.35 -17.51
N TYR A 19 4.84 -17.38 -18.31
CA TYR A 19 6.09 -16.68 -18.04
C TYR A 19 5.94 -15.77 -16.82
N LEU A 20 4.84 -15.01 -16.75
CA LEU A 20 4.55 -14.21 -15.55
C LEU A 20 4.41 -15.06 -14.29
N MET A 21 3.78 -16.24 -14.38
CA MET A 21 3.73 -17.18 -13.25
C MET A 21 5.13 -17.59 -12.78
N ILE A 22 6.03 -17.93 -13.71
CA ILE A 22 7.41 -18.32 -13.39
C ILE A 22 8.16 -17.14 -12.74
N ASP A 23 8.00 -15.94 -13.28
CA ASP A 23 8.63 -14.73 -12.74
C ASP A 23 8.17 -14.45 -11.30
N ILE A 24 6.87 -14.58 -11.01
CA ILE A 24 6.34 -14.43 -9.65
C ILE A 24 6.92 -15.48 -8.70
N CYS A 25 7.01 -16.74 -9.14
CA CYS A 25 7.66 -17.82 -8.39
C CYS A 25 9.16 -17.54 -8.14
N ASN A 26 9.81 -16.78 -9.01
CA ASN A 26 11.20 -16.35 -8.87
C ASN A 26 11.38 -15.03 -8.11
N GLY A 27 10.33 -14.52 -7.46
CA GLY A 27 10.41 -13.34 -6.58
C GLY A 27 9.98 -12.03 -7.24
N VAL A 28 9.53 -12.02 -8.50
CA VAL A 28 8.98 -10.80 -9.11
C VAL A 28 7.71 -10.39 -8.38
N ARG A 29 7.58 -9.09 -8.09
CA ARG A 29 6.43 -8.47 -7.40
C ARG A 29 5.93 -7.24 -8.16
N PRO A 30 4.67 -6.84 -7.96
CA PRO A 30 4.14 -5.62 -8.59
C PRO A 30 4.94 -4.38 -8.18
N LYS A 31 5.31 -3.54 -9.15
CA LYS A 31 6.01 -2.29 -8.88
C LYS A 31 5.02 -1.23 -8.40
N VAL A 32 5.20 -0.71 -7.19
CA VAL A 32 4.45 0.46 -6.72
C VAL A 32 4.95 1.70 -7.47
N PRO A 33 4.07 2.48 -8.14
CA PRO A 33 4.51 3.68 -8.85
C PRO A 33 5.08 4.74 -7.88
N ASP A 34 6.20 5.36 -8.25
CA ASP A 34 6.91 6.32 -7.38
C ASP A 34 6.02 7.48 -6.89
N PHE A 35 5.09 7.93 -7.73
CA PHE A 35 4.16 9.00 -7.38
C PHE A 35 3.12 8.60 -6.33
N ILE A 36 2.84 7.30 -6.19
CA ILE A 36 1.89 6.75 -5.21
C ILE A 36 2.58 6.49 -3.86
N LEU A 37 3.90 6.30 -3.82
CA LEU A 37 4.63 6.03 -2.57
C LEU A 37 4.39 7.09 -1.49
N ASN A 38 4.23 8.36 -1.89
CA ASN A 38 3.96 9.45 -0.96
C ASN A 38 2.47 9.56 -0.54
N TRP A 39 1.58 8.73 -1.09
CA TRP A 39 0.14 8.68 -0.77
C TRP A 39 -0.23 7.44 0.03
N ILE A 40 0.73 6.55 0.27
CA ILE A 40 0.54 5.36 1.09
C ILE A 40 1.27 5.61 2.40
N PRO A 41 0.61 5.46 3.57
CA PRO A 41 1.29 5.46 4.85
C PRO A 41 2.43 4.44 4.86
N GLU A 42 3.58 4.79 5.44
CA GLU A 42 4.77 3.93 5.46
C GLU A 42 4.46 2.58 6.12
N TRP A 43 3.70 2.57 7.22
CA TRP A 43 3.27 1.33 7.88
C TRP A 43 2.46 0.41 6.96
N TYR A 44 1.64 0.96 6.07
CA TYR A 44 0.83 0.17 5.13
C TYR A 44 1.69 -0.39 3.99
N LEU A 45 2.66 0.41 3.53
CA LEU A 45 3.62 0.00 2.52
C LEU A 45 4.50 -1.16 3.02
N ASP A 46 5.03 -1.04 4.24
CA ASP A 46 5.80 -2.12 4.89
C ASP A 46 4.95 -3.39 5.06
N LEU A 47 3.72 -3.23 5.57
CA LEU A 47 2.79 -4.35 5.71
C LEU A 47 2.51 -5.05 4.38
N MET A 48 2.32 -4.29 3.30
CA MET A 48 2.11 -4.83 1.96
C MET A 48 3.34 -5.63 1.49
N TYR A 49 4.55 -5.13 1.73
CA TYR A 49 5.78 -5.82 1.37
C TYR A 49 6.00 -7.10 2.19
N ARG A 50 5.70 -7.08 3.49
CA ARG A 50 5.75 -8.27 4.35
C ARG A 50 4.76 -9.34 3.92
N CYS A 51 3.53 -8.96 3.54
CA CYS A 51 2.50 -9.90 3.07
C CYS A 51 2.93 -10.77 1.87
N TRP A 52 3.83 -10.28 1.02
CA TRP A 52 4.32 -11.01 -0.14
C TRP A 52 5.82 -11.29 -0.12
N ASN A 53 6.43 -11.29 1.08
CA ASN A 53 7.85 -11.58 1.25
C ASN A 53 8.22 -12.92 0.58
N ASP A 54 9.41 -12.99 -0.02
CA ASP A 54 9.91 -14.24 -0.62
C ASP A 54 10.08 -15.34 0.42
N ASP A 55 10.50 -14.98 1.62
CA ASP A 55 10.52 -15.88 2.77
C ASP A 55 9.11 -16.00 3.37
N PRO A 56 8.46 -17.19 3.33
CA PRO A 56 7.15 -17.38 3.94
C PRO A 56 7.12 -17.14 5.45
N SER A 57 8.23 -17.30 6.18
CA SER A 57 8.23 -17.07 7.64
C SER A 57 8.20 -15.59 8.02
N GLU A 58 8.52 -14.70 7.10
CA GLU A 58 8.45 -13.24 7.31
C GLU A 58 7.05 -12.67 7.01
N ARG A 59 6.14 -13.51 6.49
CA ARG A 59 4.77 -13.11 6.17
C ARG A 59 3.91 -13.12 7.43
N PRO A 60 3.13 -12.05 7.69
CA PRO A 60 2.17 -12.06 8.78
C PRO A 60 1.07 -13.09 8.52
N THR A 61 0.58 -13.67 9.60
CA THR A 61 -0.62 -14.50 9.62
C THR A 61 -1.87 -13.65 9.43
N ALA A 62 -2.98 -14.29 9.07
CA ALA A 62 -4.26 -13.60 8.96
C ALA A 62 -4.72 -13.02 10.31
N ASP A 63 -4.41 -13.69 11.42
CA ASP A 63 -4.74 -13.22 12.76
C ASP A 63 -3.94 -11.95 13.13
N GLU A 64 -2.64 -11.94 12.88
CA GLU A 64 -1.81 -10.73 13.07
C GLU A 64 -2.28 -9.55 12.22
N LEU A 65 -2.71 -9.80 10.98
CA LEU A 65 -3.31 -8.78 10.12
C LEU A 65 -4.62 -8.26 10.70
N SER A 66 -5.50 -9.16 11.16
CA SER A 66 -6.78 -8.80 11.76
C SER A 66 -6.60 -7.93 13.00
N ASP A 67 -5.68 -8.33 13.89
CA ASP A 67 -5.38 -7.60 15.12
C ASP A 67 -4.81 -6.21 14.82
N LEU A 68 -3.86 -6.11 13.89
CA LEU A 68 -3.28 -4.84 13.46
C LEU A 68 -4.35 -3.89 12.90
N PHE A 69 -5.19 -4.37 11.98
CA PHE A 69 -6.24 -3.54 11.40
C PHE A 69 -7.32 -3.17 12.43
N TYR A 70 -7.62 -4.04 13.38
CA TYR A 70 -8.53 -3.75 14.48
C TYR A 70 -7.98 -2.64 15.37
N GLU A 71 -6.70 -2.73 15.77
CA GLU A 71 -6.03 -1.72 16.59
C GLU A 71 -6.01 -0.35 15.89
N ILE A 72 -5.64 -0.32 14.61
CA ILE A 72 -5.65 0.92 13.81
C ILE A 72 -7.08 1.48 13.70
N SER A 73 -8.08 0.63 13.48
CA SER A 73 -9.48 1.05 13.37
C SER A 73 -10.01 1.63 14.69
N ASP A 74 -9.64 1.03 15.83
CA ASP A 74 -10.03 1.52 17.15
C ASP A 74 -9.39 2.90 17.44
N LYS A 75 -8.09 3.06 17.15
CA LYS A 75 -7.38 4.34 17.29
C LYS A 75 -8.01 5.45 16.44
N LEU A 76 -8.42 5.12 15.22
CA LEU A 76 -9.12 6.03 14.30
C LEU A 76 -10.49 6.48 14.85
N ILE A 77 -11.27 5.54 15.38
CA ILE A 77 -12.61 5.83 15.94
C ILE A 77 -12.51 6.67 17.20
N ASN A 78 -11.52 6.39 18.05
CA ASN A 78 -11.37 7.03 19.35
C ASN A 78 -10.56 8.34 19.32
N TYR A 79 -10.11 8.81 18.14
CA TYR A 79 -9.30 10.02 17.96
C TYR A 79 -8.08 10.09 18.90
N ILE A 80 -7.39 8.97 19.06
CA ILE A 80 -6.19 8.92 19.89
C ILE A 80 -5.04 9.55 19.08
N MET A 81 -4.84 10.87 19.29
CA MET A 81 -3.97 11.76 18.50
C MET A 81 -2.45 11.53 18.61
N ASP A 82 -1.99 10.52 19.36
CA ASP A 82 -0.56 10.33 19.69
C ASP A 82 0.10 9.18 18.92
N ASP A 83 -0.53 8.70 17.84
CA ASP A 83 0.00 7.57 17.07
C ASP A 83 0.68 8.02 15.77
N ASP A 84 1.91 7.54 15.55
CA ASP A 84 2.66 7.59 14.30
C ASP A 84 1.77 7.21 13.09
N VAL A 85 0.85 6.27 13.27
CA VAL A 85 -0.16 5.86 12.28
C VAL A 85 -1.03 7.04 11.81
N MET A 86 -1.52 7.87 12.73
CA MET A 86 -2.40 9.01 12.40
C MET A 86 -1.63 10.07 11.63
N GLN A 87 -0.41 10.37 12.08
CA GLN A 87 0.44 11.33 11.40
C GLN A 87 0.76 10.89 9.96
N GLN A 88 1.08 9.62 9.75
CA GLN A 88 1.33 9.09 8.41
C GLN A 88 0.08 9.14 7.51
N LEU A 89 -1.11 8.88 8.08
CA LEU A 89 -2.38 8.99 7.34
C LEU A 89 -2.68 10.43 6.91
N GLU A 90 -2.48 11.40 7.79
CA GLU A 90 -2.66 12.83 7.46
C GLU A 90 -1.70 13.28 6.36
N ILE A 91 -0.41 12.92 6.48
CA ILE A 91 0.61 13.25 5.47
C ILE A 91 0.25 12.63 4.11
N ALA A 92 -0.19 11.37 4.10
CA ALA A 92 -0.60 10.68 2.88
C ALA A 92 -1.79 11.38 2.19
N ASP A 93 -2.82 11.77 2.96
CA ASP A 93 -3.99 12.49 2.47
C ASP A 93 -3.64 13.89 1.94
N GLU A 94 -2.77 14.63 2.65
CA GLU A 94 -2.28 15.93 2.18
C GLU A 94 -1.49 15.83 0.87
N ASN A 95 -0.60 14.83 0.75
CA ASN A 95 0.18 14.59 -0.46
C ASN A 95 -0.72 14.23 -1.64
N GLN A 96 -1.74 13.40 -1.42
CA GLN A 96 -2.72 13.05 -2.44
C GLN A 96 -3.51 14.28 -2.91
N LYS A 97 -4.04 15.09 -1.97
CA LYS A 97 -4.74 16.35 -2.26
C LYS A 97 -3.88 17.32 -3.05
N LYS A 98 -2.61 17.49 -2.65
CA LYS A 98 -1.63 18.36 -3.33
C LYS A 98 -1.41 17.91 -4.77
N TYR A 99 -1.25 16.62 -5.02
CA TYR A 99 -1.08 16.10 -6.36
C TYR A 99 -2.32 16.34 -7.23
N ILE A 100 -3.52 16.03 -6.72
CA ILE A 100 -4.79 16.25 -7.43
C ILE A 100 -4.97 17.73 -7.79
N LYS A 101 -4.54 18.64 -6.91
CA LYS A 101 -4.57 20.08 -7.19
C LYS A 101 -3.59 20.47 -8.30
N ILE A 102 -2.35 19.95 -8.27
CA ILE A 102 -1.33 20.24 -9.29
C ILE A 102 -1.72 19.68 -10.66
N SER A 103 -2.26 18.46 -10.72
CA SER A 103 -2.67 17.84 -11.98
C SER A 103 -3.82 18.59 -12.64
N LYS A 104 -4.80 19.06 -11.86
CA LYS A 104 -5.88 19.92 -12.36
C LYS A 104 -5.38 21.27 -12.88
N ALA A 105 -4.35 21.85 -12.25
CA ALA A 105 -3.79 23.14 -12.66
C ALA A 105 -2.94 23.08 -13.95
N ARG A 106 -2.49 21.89 -14.37
CA ARG A 106 -1.69 21.69 -15.60
C ARG A 106 -2.53 21.49 -16.86
N ILE A 107 -3.86 21.40 -16.74
CA ILE A 107 -4.80 21.15 -17.84
C ILE A 107 -5.44 22.45 -18.37
N ILE A 108 -5.13 23.59 -17.73
CA ILE A 108 -5.55 24.95 -18.13
C ILE A 108 -4.32 25.71 -18.62
#